data_AF-A0A1E7J7D0-F1
#
_entry.id   AF-A0A1E7J7D0-F1
#
_cell.length_a   1.000
_cell.length_b   1.000
_cell.length_c   1.000
_cell.angle_alpha   90.00
_cell.angle_beta   90.00
_cell.angle_gamma   90.00
#
_symmetry.space_group_name_H-M   'P 1'
#
loop_
_entity.id
_entity.type
_entity.pdbx_description
1 polymer ?
#
loop_
_entity_poly.entity_id
_entity_poly.type
_entity_poly.pdbx_seq_one_letter_code
_entity_poly.pdbx_strand_id
1 'polypeptide(L)' 'MIGYPLDRLYEEVAFIAYHFHWSYEEIMNMEHKERQRWVEEISKINRQLSGEKQRSVLEVR' A
#
# COMPACT_ATOMS: atom_id res chain seq x y z
N MET A 1 -22.75 -14.80 6.08
CA MET A 1 -22.06 -13.50 6.28
C MET A 1 -20.57 -13.82 6.33
N ILE A 2 -19.84 -13.63 5.24
CA ILE A 2 -18.39 -13.87 5.23
C ILE A 2 -17.79 -12.56 5.71
N GLY A 3 -17.43 -12.52 7.00
CA GLY A 3 -16.77 -11.36 7.60
C GLY A 3 -15.43 -11.10 6.93
N TYR A 4 -15.00 -9.84 6.90
CA TYR A 4 -13.67 -9.50 6.42
C TYR A 4 -12.62 -10.22 7.26
N PRO A 5 -11.66 -10.95 6.67
CA PRO A 5 -10.63 -11.63 7.45
C PRO A 5 -9.81 -10.57 8.20
N LEU A 6 -9.83 -10.64 9.53
CA LEU A 6 -9.15 -9.69 10.42
C LEU A 6 -7.66 -9.59 10.09
N ASP A 7 -7.03 -10.70 9.71
CA ASP A 7 -5.62 -10.73 9.33
C ASP A 7 -5.33 -9.79 8.14
N ARG A 8 -6.21 -9.79 7.13
CA ARG A 8 -6.06 -8.94 5.94
C ARG A 8 -6.24 -7.45 6.27
N LEU A 9 -7.08 -7.14 7.26
CA LEU A 9 -7.24 -5.76 7.74
C LEU A 9 -5.94 -5.24 8.37
N TYR A 10 -5.30 -6.04 9.23
CA TYR A 10 -4.04 -5.66 9.86
C TYR A 10 -2.92 -5.47 8.82
N GLU A 11 -2.87 -6.33 7.80
CA GLU A 11 -1.93 -6.20 6.68
C GLU A 11 -2.13 -4.88 5.93
N GLU A 12 -3.36 -4.51 5.59
CA GLU A 12 -3.67 -3.25 4.90
C GLU A 12 -3.27 -2.04 5.73
N VAL A 13 -3.63 -2.05 7.02
CA VAL A 13 -3.35 -0.95 7.93
C VAL A 13 -1.84 -0.79 8.10
N ALA A 14 -1.11 -1.89 8.31
CA ALA A 14 0.35 -1.85 8.43
C ALA A 14 1.00 -1.35 7.13
N PHE A 15 0.51 -1.77 5.96
CA PHE A 15 1.04 -1.37 4.67
C PHE A 15 0.83 0.14 4.41
N ILE A 16 -0.38 0.65 4.66
CA ILE A 16 -0.68 2.07 4.50
C ILE A 16 0.13 2.91 5.50
N ALA A 17 0.16 2.50 6.78
CA ALA A 17 0.90 3.21 7.82
C ALA A 17 2.40 3.25 7.51
N TYR A 18 2.98 2.16 7.02
CA TYR A 18 4.40 2.11 6.64
C TYR A 18 4.76 3.08 5.50
N HIS A 19 3.87 3.26 4.53
CA HIS A 19 4.15 4.10 3.36
C HIS A 19 3.77 5.57 3.55
N PHE A 20 2.58 5.87 4.10
CA PHE A 20 2.09 7.24 4.25
C PHE A 20 2.22 7.80 5.66
N HIS A 21 2.60 6.97 6.63
CA HIS A 21 2.80 7.39 8.03
C HIS A 21 1.55 7.99 8.67
N TRP A 22 0.37 7.62 8.14
CA TRP A 22 -0.91 7.92 8.75
C TRP A 22 -1.08 7.11 10.03
N SER A 23 -1.80 7.69 10.99
CA SER A 23 -2.08 7.02 12.25
C SER A 23 -3.01 5.82 12.04
N TYR A 24 -2.93 4.85 12.95
CA TYR A 24 -3.84 3.71 12.98
C TYR A 24 -5.32 4.17 12.98
N GLU A 25 -5.63 5.21 13.75
CA GLU A 25 -6.99 5.76 13.87
C GLU A 25 -7.49 6.34 12.53
N GLU A 26 -6.67 7.12 11.84
CA GLU A 26 -7.04 7.67 10.52
C GLU A 26 -7.35 6.57 9.51
N ILE A 27 -6.55 5.51 9.48
CA ILE A 27 -6.73 4.39 8.53
C ILE A 27 -7.95 3.54 8.90
N MET A 28 -8.20 3.34 10.20
CA MET A 28 -9.36 2.59 10.68
C MET A 28 -10.68 3.33 10.46
N ASN A 29 -10.66 4.66 10.46
CA ASN A 29 -11.82 5.50 10.15
C ASN A 29 -12.17 5.51 8.65
N MET A 30 -11.31 4.99 7.77
CA MET A 30 -11.60 4.87 6.33
C MET A 30 -12.58 3.75 6.03
N GLU A 31 -13.38 3.95 5.00
CA GLU A 31 -14.19 2.89 4.41
C GLU A 31 -13.30 1.76 3.88
N HIS A 32 -13.77 0.52 3.95
CA HIS A 32 -12.98 -0.63 3.50
C HIS A 32 -12.49 -0.48 2.05
N LYS A 33 -13.35 0.04 1.16
CA LYS A 33 -13.01 0.30 -0.25
C LYS A 33 -11.93 1.36 -0.42
N GLU A 34 -11.90 2.34 0.49
CA GLU A 34 -10.91 3.41 0.45
C GLU A 34 -9.52 2.88 0.84
N ARG A 35 -9.43 2.04 1.88
CA ARG A 35 -8.17 1.35 2.21
C ARG A 35 -7.65 0.50 1.06
N GLN A 36 -8.51 -0.29 0.40
CA GLN A 36 -8.12 -1.07 -0.78
C GLN A 36 -7.52 -0.19 -1.87
N ARG A 37 -8.15 0.95 -2.16
CA ARG A 37 -7.67 1.90 -3.17
C ARG A 37 -6.29 2.45 -2.82
N TRP A 38 -6.05 2.81 -1.55
CA TRP A 38 -4.74 3.29 -1.12
C TRP A 38 -3.65 2.22 -1.26
N VAL A 39 -3.96 0.96 -0.91
CA VAL A 39 -3.03 -0.17 -1.12
C VAL A 39 -2.67 -0.33 -2.61
N GLU A 40 -3.65 -0.20 -3.51
CA GLU A 40 -3.44 -0.26 -4.96
C GLU A 40 -2.54 0.88 -5.48
N GLU A 41 -2.79 2.12 -5.04
CA GLU A 41 -1.99 3.28 -5.45
C GLU A 41 -0.55 3.22 -4.92
N ILE A 42 -0.35 2.82 -3.65
CA ILE A 42 0.98 2.59 -3.09
C ILE A 42 1.72 1.54 -3.92
N SER A 43 1.05 0.43 -4.24
CA SER A 43 1.64 -0.64 -5.06
C SER A 43 2.00 -0.16 -6.46
N LYS A 44 1.20 0.71 -7.06
CA LYS A 44 1.47 1.32 -8.38
C LYS A 44 2.70 2.22 -8.34
N ILE A 45 2.81 3.09 -7.34
CA ILE A 45 3.97 3.96 -7.11
C ILE A 45 5.24 3.11 -6.90
N ASN A 46 5.17 2.09 -6.03
CA ASN A 46 6.29 1.19 -5.77
C ASN A 46 6.76 0.44 -7.03
N ARG A 47 5.83 0.00 -7.88
CA ARG A 47 6.17 -0.64 -9.17
C ARG A 47 6.85 0.33 -10.12
N GLN A 48 6.37 1.58 -10.21
CA GLN A 48 6.99 2.61 -11.05
C GLN A 48 8.41 2.94 -10.58
N LEU A 49 8.59 3.21 -9.29
CA LEU A 49 9.90 3.50 -8.69
C LEU A 49 10.87 2.33 -8.84
N SER A 50 10.40 1.09 -8.63
CA SER A 50 11.25 -0.11 -8.81
C SER A 50 11.65 -0.31 -10.26
N GLY A 51 10.73 -0.07 -11.21
CA GLY A 51 11.03 -0.13 -12.65
C GLY A 51 11.97 0.98 -13.13
N GLU A 52 11.95 2.16 -12.49
CA GLU A 52 12.95 3.21 -12.71
C GLU A 52 14.31 2.84 -12.11
N LYS A 53 14.33 2.29 -10.90
CA LYS A 53 15.55 1.83 -10.24
C LYS A 53 16.23 0.68 -10.98
N GLN A 54 15.45 -0.18 -11.65
CA GLN A 54 15.98 -1.24 -12.50
C GLN A 54 16.55 -0.70 -13.82
N ARG A 55 15.92 0.33 -14.41
CA ARG A 55 16.41 0.98 -15.65
C ARG A 55 17.72 1.72 -15.45
N SER A 56 17.87 2.48 -14.37
CA SER A 56 19.12 3.21 -14.09
C SER A 56 20.33 2.30 -13.87
N VAL A 57 20.13 1.09 -13.34
CA VAL A 57 21.20 0.08 -13.16
C VAL A 57 21.58 -0.60 -14.47
N LEU A 58 20.69 -0.65 -15.46
CA LEU A 58 20.93 -1.30 -16.75
C LEU A 58 21.46 -0.34 -17.83
N GLU A 59 21.33 0.98 -17.66
CA GLU A 59 21.81 2.01 -18.61
C GLU A 59 23.29 2.37 -18.46
N VAL A 60 24.03 1.77 -17.52
CA VAL A 60 25.49 1.93 -17.42
C VAL A 60 26.18 0.79 -18.16
N ARG A 61 26.11 0.77 -19.50
CA ARG A 61 27.01 0.01 -20.37
C ARG A 61 27.25 0.72 -21.69
#